data_AF-B4GJT9-F1
#
_entry.id   AF-B4GJT9-F1
#
_cell.length_a   1.000
_cell.length_b   1.000
_cell.length_c   1.000
_cell.angle_alpha   90.00
_cell.angle_beta   90.00
_cell.angle_gamma   90.00
#
_symmetry.space_group_name_H-M   'P 1'
#
loop_
_entity.id
_entity.type
_entity.pdbx_description
1 polymer ?
#
loop_
_entity_poly.entity_id
_entity_poly.type
_entity_poly.pdbx_seq_one_letter_code
_entity_poly.pdbx_strand_id
1 'polypeptide(L)'
;MKAALVFLFLALFVAAVYGASDCDPDGNGKPACQSGNIGERFRNNWDPTRYWLCAEAGEPQVVLCEQTGYDPVSKECVAWSQWSWYPPCP
;
A
#
# COMPACT_ATOMS: atom_id res chain seq x y z
N MET A 1 36.04 -12.38 -14.15
CA MET A 1 34.84 -12.54 -15.01
C MET A 1 33.82 -13.51 -14.41
N LYS A 2 34.21 -14.72 -13.96
CA LYS A 2 33.28 -15.70 -13.37
C LYS A 2 32.64 -15.25 -12.05
N ALA A 3 33.43 -14.66 -11.15
CA ALA A 3 32.93 -14.19 -9.85
C ALA A 3 31.90 -13.04 -9.98
N ALA A 4 32.13 -12.09 -10.89
CA ALA A 4 31.20 -11.00 -11.16
C ALA A 4 29.83 -11.50 -11.65
N LEU A 5 29.84 -12.57 -12.44
CA LEU A 5 28.65 -13.20 -12.97
C LEU A 5 27.87 -13.95 -11.88
N VAL A 6 28.57 -14.57 -10.93
CA VAL A 6 27.98 -15.17 -9.72
C VAL A 6 27.36 -14.11 -8.80
N PHE A 7 28.05 -12.99 -8.57
CA PHE A 7 27.51 -11.89 -7.76
C PHE A 7 26.28 -11.23 -8.41
N LEU A 8 26.27 -11.09 -9.74
CA LEU A 8 25.11 -10.59 -10.48
C LEU A 8 23.89 -11.50 -10.30
N PHE A 9 24.07 -12.83 -10.41
CA PHE A 9 22.97 -13.77 -10.20
C PHE A 9 22.49 -13.82 -8.75
N LEU A 10 23.39 -13.69 -7.77
CA LEU A 10 23.03 -13.56 -6.36
C LEU A 10 22.22 -12.29 -6.09
N ALA A 11 22.61 -11.15 -6.66
CA ALA A 11 21.88 -9.90 -6.54
C ALA A 11 20.48 -9.97 -7.18
N LEU A 12 20.37 -10.60 -8.36
CA LEU A 12 19.08 -10.85 -9.01
C LEU A 12 18.19 -11.80 -8.20
N PHE A 13 18.77 -12.83 -7.58
CA PHE A 13 18.05 -13.78 -6.73
C PHE A 13 17.52 -13.10 -5.47
N VAL A 14 18.34 -12.28 -4.79
CA VAL A 14 17.90 -11.47 -3.64
C VAL A 14 16.78 -10.51 -4.06
N ALA A 15 16.94 -9.78 -5.16
CA ALA A 15 15.89 -8.89 -5.65
C ALA A 15 14.58 -9.63 -6.00
N ALA A 16 14.65 -10.85 -6.51
CA ALA A 16 13.48 -11.67 -6.81
C ALA A 16 12.80 -12.23 -5.56
N VAL A 17 13.58 -12.62 -4.53
CA VAL A 17 13.05 -13.18 -3.27
C VAL A 17 12.46 -12.10 -2.37
N TYR A 18 13.09 -10.94 -2.28
CA TYR A 18 12.66 -9.82 -1.44
C TYR A 18 11.85 -8.75 -2.20
N GLY A 19 11.73 -8.87 -3.52
CA GLY A 19 10.91 -7.98 -4.35
C GLY A 19 9.41 -8.29 -4.27
N ALA A 20 9.04 -9.43 -3.68
CA ALA A 20 7.67 -9.74 -3.33
C ALA A 20 7.26 -8.89 -2.12
N SER A 21 6.74 -7.71 -2.45
CA SER A 21 5.83 -6.86 -1.70
C SER A 21 5.47 -7.33 -0.28
N ASP A 22 5.69 -6.44 0.67
CA ASP A 22 5.17 -6.41 2.05
C ASP A 22 3.62 -6.32 2.10
N CYS A 23 2.95 -7.04 1.20
CA CYS A 23 1.50 -7.07 1.08
C CYS A 23 0.98 -8.20 1.95
N ASP A 24 0.42 -7.82 3.09
CA ASP A 24 -0.35 -8.71 3.95
C ASP A 24 -1.84 -8.61 3.55
N PRO A 25 -2.40 -9.58 2.80
CA PRO A 25 -3.80 -9.57 2.43
C PRO A 25 -4.73 -9.74 3.64
N ASP A 26 -4.22 -10.32 4.73
CA ASP A 26 -4.90 -10.51 6.00
C ASP A 26 -4.64 -9.36 7.00
N GLY A 27 -3.88 -8.35 6.57
CA GLY A 27 -3.63 -7.12 7.30
C GLY A 27 -4.70 -6.06 7.03
N ASN A 28 -4.76 -5.04 7.87
CA ASN A 28 -5.70 -3.91 7.69
C ASN A 28 -5.25 -2.85 6.66
N GLY A 29 -4.13 -3.09 5.96
CA GLY A 29 -3.57 -2.16 4.98
C GLY A 29 -2.88 -0.94 5.59
N LYS A 30 -2.58 -0.97 6.90
CA LYS A 30 -1.95 0.13 7.61
C LYS A 30 -0.49 0.30 7.15
N PRO A 31 -0.09 1.45 6.59
CA PRO A 31 1.28 1.72 6.18
C PRO A 31 2.17 2.09 7.38
N ALA A 32 3.48 2.00 7.19
CA ALA A 32 4.44 2.75 8.00
C ALA A 32 4.67 4.13 7.36
N CYS A 33 4.43 5.21 8.11
CA CYS A 33 4.62 6.56 7.59
C CYS A 33 6.07 7.03 7.76
N GLN A 34 6.69 7.48 6.67
CA GLN A 34 8.08 7.91 6.58
C GLN A 34 8.14 9.16 5.69
N SER A 35 9.29 9.85 5.66
CA SER A 35 9.44 11.09 4.88
C SER A 35 9.04 10.97 3.41
N GLY A 36 9.15 9.78 2.82
CA GLY A 36 8.81 9.52 1.41
C GLY A 36 7.32 9.34 1.10
N ASN A 37 6.44 9.19 2.10
CA ASN A 37 5.01 8.99 1.89
C ASN A 37 4.12 9.92 2.75
N ILE A 38 4.70 11.02 3.27
CA ILE A 38 3.90 12.03 3.96
C ILE A 38 2.95 12.70 2.95
N GLY A 39 1.68 12.80 3.33
CA GLY A 39 0.58 13.25 2.48
C GLY A 39 -0.12 12.13 1.71
N GLU A 40 0.45 10.93 1.65
CA GLU A 40 -0.12 9.80 0.91
C GLU A 40 -1.29 9.14 1.65
N ARG A 41 -2.21 8.61 0.84
CA ARG A 41 -3.41 7.91 1.28
C ARG A 41 -3.34 6.43 0.92
N PHE A 42 -3.65 5.58 1.88
CA PHE A 42 -3.61 4.13 1.75
C PHE A 42 -4.95 3.54 2.09
N ARG A 43 -5.33 2.47 1.39
CA ARG A 43 -6.61 1.80 1.61
C ARG A 43 -6.63 1.14 2.99
N ASN A 44 -7.76 1.23 3.67
CA ASN A 44 -8.08 0.26 4.71
C ASN A 44 -8.66 -1.01 4.07
N ASN A 45 -8.05 -2.16 4.34
CA ASN A 45 -8.42 -3.42 3.69
C ASN A 45 -9.80 -3.92 4.15
N TRP A 46 -10.22 -3.56 5.36
CA TRP A 46 -11.42 -4.08 6.01
C TRP A 46 -12.60 -3.11 6.00
N ASP A 47 -12.33 -1.81 6.00
CA ASP A 47 -13.36 -0.77 6.03
C ASP A 47 -13.24 0.14 4.81
N PRO A 48 -14.10 -0.03 3.78
CA PRO A 48 -14.08 0.81 2.59
C PRO A 48 -14.55 2.24 2.85
N THR A 49 -15.14 2.54 4.02
CA THR A 49 -15.52 3.90 4.40
C THR A 49 -14.33 4.68 4.96
N ARG A 50 -13.15 4.07 5.09
CA ARG A 50 -11.98 4.68 5.71
C ARG A 50 -10.72 4.48 4.88
N TYR A 51 -9.77 5.38 5.10
CA TYR A 51 -8.42 5.25 4.59
C TYR A 51 -7.39 5.65 5.63
N TRP A 52 -6.16 5.19 5.45
CA TRP A 52 -5.01 5.59 6.24
C TRP A 52 -4.35 6.81 5.60
N LEU A 53 -4.08 7.84 6.38
CA LEU A 53 -3.37 9.06 5.95
C LEU A 53 -2.04 9.15 6.69
N CYS A 54 -0.95 9.23 5.94
CA CYS A 54 0.35 9.55 6.51
C CYS A 54 0.52 11.06 6.64
N ALA A 55 -0.05 11.66 7.68
CA ALA A 55 0.06 13.11 7.92
C ALA A 55 1.47 13.53 8.40
N GLU A 56 2.14 12.66 9.14
CA GLU A 56 3.49 12.84 9.67
C GLU A 56 4.22 11.48 9.78
N ALA A 57 5.51 11.50 10.11
CA ALA A 57 6.29 10.28 10.24
C ALA A 57 5.83 9.47 11.46
N GLY A 58 5.75 8.14 11.31
CA GLY A 58 5.29 7.21 12.33
C GLY A 58 3.91 6.64 12.03
N GLU A 59 2.96 6.91 12.92
CA GLU A 59 1.64 6.28 12.94
C GLU A 59 0.65 6.97 11.99
N PRO A 60 0.02 6.26 11.03
CA PRO A 60 -0.98 6.84 10.16
C PRO A 60 -2.27 7.18 10.90
N GLN A 61 -2.94 8.22 10.43
CA GLN A 61 -4.28 8.58 10.89
C GLN A 61 -5.34 7.81 10.12
N VAL A 62 -6.45 7.47 10.77
CA VAL A 62 -7.64 6.92 10.11
C VAL A 62 -8.58 8.06 9.76
N VAL A 63 -8.93 8.19 8.47
CA VAL A 63 -9.85 9.21 7.98
C VAL A 63 -11.10 8.56 7.39
N LEU A 64 -12.26 9.15 7.66
CA LEU A 64 -13.57 8.69 7.20
C LEU A 64 -13.94 9.36 5.87
N CYS A 65 -14.49 8.58 4.95
CA CYS A 65 -15.22 9.04 3.78
C CYS A 65 -16.70 9.24 4.15
N GLU A 66 -17.17 10.50 4.15
CA GLU A 66 -18.55 10.84 4.51
C GLU A 66 -19.54 10.23 3.51
N GLN A 67 -20.28 9.19 3.94
CA GLN A 67 -21.32 8.49 3.15
C GLN A 67 -20.85 7.95 1.78
N THR A 68 -19.54 7.75 1.62
CA THR A 68 -18.87 7.37 0.37
C THR A 68 -17.83 6.27 0.62
N GLY A 69 -17.33 5.64 -0.44
CA GLY A 69 -16.31 4.61 -0.36
C GLY A 69 -14.95 5.12 -0.84
N TYR A 70 -13.88 4.79 -0.15
CA TYR A 70 -12.52 5.10 -0.59
C TYR A 70 -12.12 4.22 -1.77
N ASP A 71 -11.70 4.85 -2.86
CA ASP A 71 -11.16 4.17 -4.04
C ASP A 71 -9.63 4.22 -4.03
N PRO A 72 -8.94 3.06 -3.92
CA PRO A 72 -7.47 3.01 -3.91
C PRO A 72 -6.82 3.45 -5.23
N VAL A 73 -7.55 3.46 -6.35
CA VAL A 73 -7.02 3.82 -7.67
C VAL A 73 -6.98 5.33 -7.85
N SER A 74 -8.09 6.03 -7.62
CA SER A 74 -8.14 7.49 -7.67
C SER A 74 -7.57 8.17 -6.42
N LYS A 75 -7.43 7.44 -5.31
CA LYS A 75 -7.02 7.96 -3.98
C LYS A 75 -8.03 8.95 -3.38
N GLU A 76 -9.30 8.80 -3.74
CA GLU A 76 -10.39 9.68 -3.32
C GLU A 76 -11.57 8.91 -2.72
N CYS A 77 -12.43 9.63 -2.00
CA CYS A 77 -13.73 9.12 -1.59
C CYS A 77 -14.73 9.31 -2.73
N VAL A 78 -15.24 8.21 -3.28
CA VAL A 78 -16.14 8.19 -4.43
C VAL A 78 -17.54 7.74 -4.04
N ALA A 79 -18.54 8.11 -4.83
CA ALA A 79 -19.91 7.64 -4.63
C ALA A 79 -19.96 6.10 -4.71
N TRP A 80 -20.82 5.46 -3.91
CA TRP A 80 -20.97 4.00 -3.91
C TRP A 80 -21.33 3.40 -5.28
N SER A 81 -22.00 4.17 -6.14
CA SER A 81 -22.31 3.76 -7.52
C SER A 81 -21.06 3.66 -8.42
N GLN A 82 -19.96 4.29 -8.03
CA GLN A 82 -18.67 4.28 -8.73
C GLN A 82 -17.63 3.41 -8.02
N TRP A 83 -17.85 3.14 -6.74
CA TRP A 83 -16.93 2.36 -5.92
C TRP A 83 -16.84 0.91 -6.40
N SER A 84 -15.63 0.37 -6.37
CA SER A 84 -15.35 -1.04 -6.70
C SER A 84 -14.42 -1.64 -5.67
N TRP A 85 -14.61 -2.93 -5.38
CA TRP A 85 -13.70 -3.67 -4.53
C TRP A 85 -12.47 -4.11 -5.34
N TYR A 86 -11.29 -3.97 -4.73
CA TYR A 86 -10.02 -4.45 -5.27
C TYR A 86 -9.39 -5.45 -4.29
N PRO A 87 -8.74 -6.52 -4.77
CA PRO A 87 -7.96 -7.37 -3.90
C PRO A 87 -6.83 -6.55 -3.25
N PRO A 88 -6.58 -6.70 -1.93
CA PRO A 88 -5.50 -5.97 -1.25
C PRO A 88 -4.12 -6.21 -1.86
N CYS A 89 -3.89 -7.41 -2.38
CA CYS A 89 -2.67 -7.79 -3.07
C CYS A 89 -2.98 -8.12 -4.54
N PRO A 90 -2.21 -7.55 -5.51
CA PRO A 90 -2.37 -7.82 -6.93
C PRO A 90 -1.85 -9.21 -7.35
#